data_AF-A0A967SRT1-F1
#
_entry.id   AF-A0A967SRT1-F1
#
_cell.length_a   1.000
_cell.length_b   1.000
_cell.length_c   1.000
_cell.angle_alpha   90.00
_cell.angle_beta   90.00
_cell.angle_gamma   90.00
#
_symmetry.space_group_name_H-M   'P 1'
#
loop_
_entity.id
_entity.type
_entity.pdbx_description
1 polymer ?
#
loop_
_entity_poly.entity_id
_entity_poly.type
_entity_poly.pdbx_seq_one_letter_code
_entity_poly.pdbx_strand_id
1 'polypeptide(L)'
;DNSAFEFRDANHFVGMNGGALNLAITNGTDVSINLEVSFPEVQDPNGSSLVITMDNISSGESISNAVSLADHRIYAGADNEIDFEITVSTNSSSVQGGDITTEVGFDNLGISRAEGYIVPKNVLLNADATGDGELDVFNDNEAEITNIDGISDISDHISDITFSNPILGTLYNSNLGVNTTIYAVIAGTKSNGDPVYLSGDENSPYQVTASEIPNALTVNGAPATEEQVIKFSLDVVDNPSPSQGEEGSNEFNASNANTSAFFSNLPTSIRFVGVARVNNQEIAGTIVNPVIFDPKLNVELPFNFSANKATYQDTVDADLSDLPEPDEDRKLSEATITINYTNGLPLDLTLNVMMLDANGNVVTSKDAIAVDGASTDDNGFVSDAAQNEYEVSFSENEMSDLHRTRSMIMDITINTPQQQSVSLRENDAVSFKVKVRAGITSTIN
;
A
#
# COMPACT_ATOMS: atom_id res chain seq x y z
N ASP A 1 19.09 -27.56 11.57
CA ASP A 1 19.11 -27.27 10.13
C ASP A 1 19.53 -25.81 10.00
N ASN A 2 20.75 -25.55 9.51
CA ASN A 2 21.33 -24.20 9.45
C ASN A 2 20.80 -23.40 8.25
N SER A 3 19.77 -23.91 7.57
CA SER A 3 19.22 -23.33 6.35
C SER A 3 18.52 -21.97 6.54
N ALA A 4 18.14 -21.62 7.78
CA ALA A 4 17.38 -20.40 8.07
C ALA A 4 18.08 -19.42 9.03
N PHE A 5 18.96 -19.92 9.91
CA PHE A 5 19.55 -19.12 10.98
C PHE A 5 20.90 -19.73 11.42
N GLU A 6 21.88 -18.88 11.68
CA GLU A 6 23.24 -19.27 12.05
C GLU A 6 23.78 -18.46 13.22
N PHE A 7 24.47 -19.17 14.12
CA PHE A 7 25.30 -18.56 15.15
C PHE A 7 26.74 -18.45 14.61
N ARG A 8 27.19 -17.20 14.41
CA ARG A 8 28.51 -16.86 13.87
C ARG A 8 29.39 -16.09 14.86
N ASP A 9 28.81 -15.66 15.98
CA ASP A 9 29.48 -14.93 17.06
C ASP A 9 29.02 -15.54 18.40
N ALA A 10 29.92 -15.60 19.38
CA ALA A 10 29.65 -16.17 20.70
C ALA A 10 28.56 -15.40 21.49
N ASN A 11 28.36 -14.12 21.15
CA ASN A 11 27.33 -13.28 21.77
C ASN A 11 25.96 -13.45 21.13
N HIS A 12 25.83 -14.18 20.01
CA HIS A 12 24.53 -14.55 19.50
C HIS A 12 23.80 -15.45 20.50
N PHE A 13 22.46 -15.40 20.53
CA PHE A 13 21.70 -16.14 21.52
C PHE A 13 20.27 -16.47 21.11
N VAL A 14 19.65 -17.38 21.85
CA VAL A 14 18.20 -17.60 21.87
C VAL A 14 17.63 -17.22 23.21
N GLY A 15 16.58 -16.40 23.20
CA GLY A 15 15.76 -16.09 24.35
C GLY A 15 14.62 -17.09 24.47
N MET A 16 14.35 -17.52 25.70
CA MET A 16 13.46 -18.61 26.00
C MET A 16 12.13 -18.09 26.58
N ASN A 17 10.99 -18.61 26.11
CA ASN A 17 9.69 -18.45 26.81
C ASN A 17 9.27 -19.69 27.60
N GLY A 18 10.06 -20.76 27.52
CA GLY A 18 9.78 -22.00 28.24
C GLY A 18 10.81 -23.09 27.94
N GLY A 19 10.60 -24.24 28.57
CA GLY A 19 11.52 -25.38 28.54
C GLY A 19 12.26 -25.53 29.86
N ALA A 20 13.01 -26.63 29.98
CA ALA A 20 13.79 -26.94 31.16
C ALA A 20 15.18 -27.44 30.81
N LEU A 21 16.15 -27.08 31.64
CA LEU A 21 17.45 -27.73 31.71
C LEU A 21 17.39 -28.79 32.80
N ASN A 22 17.58 -30.04 32.40
CA ASN A 22 17.65 -31.18 33.29
C ASN A 22 19.12 -31.51 33.58
N LEU A 23 19.43 -31.67 34.85
CA LEU A 23 20.74 -32.11 35.33
C LEU A 23 20.53 -33.32 36.24
N ALA A 24 21.03 -34.48 35.82
CA ALA A 24 21.07 -35.68 36.63
C ALA A 24 22.52 -36.00 37.03
N ILE A 25 22.73 -36.26 38.31
CA ILE A 25 24.03 -36.59 38.90
C ILE A 25 23.90 -37.95 39.58
N THR A 26 24.88 -38.82 39.37
CA THR A 26 25.08 -40.01 40.21
C THR A 26 26.42 -39.91 40.94
N ASN A 27 26.37 -39.95 42.28
CA ASN A 27 27.55 -39.95 43.13
C ASN A 27 28.10 -41.37 43.28
N GLY A 28 29.07 -41.75 42.46
CA GLY A 28 29.77 -43.03 42.58
C GLY A 28 30.95 -43.01 43.57
N THR A 29 31.14 -41.93 44.33
CA THR A 29 32.17 -41.83 45.37
C THR A 29 31.72 -42.52 46.66
N ASP A 30 32.65 -42.76 47.57
CA ASP A 30 32.39 -43.36 48.90
C ASP A 30 32.02 -42.32 49.97
N VAL A 31 31.91 -41.04 49.60
CA VAL A 31 31.61 -39.92 50.50
C VAL A 31 30.38 -39.15 50.03
N SER A 32 29.74 -38.43 50.95
CA SER A 32 28.74 -37.44 50.58
C SER A 32 29.40 -36.21 49.97
N ILE A 33 28.79 -35.68 48.90
CA ILE A 33 29.30 -34.53 48.16
C ILE A 33 28.24 -33.42 48.08
N ASN A 34 28.71 -32.18 47.94
CA ASN A 34 27.91 -31.05 47.45
C ASN A 34 28.44 -30.67 46.07
N LEU A 35 27.53 -30.32 45.18
CA LEU A 35 27.82 -29.91 43.81
C LEU A 35 27.27 -28.52 43.53
N GLU A 36 28.08 -27.75 42.82
CA GLU A 36 27.67 -26.52 42.15
C GLU A 36 27.98 -26.69 40.66
N VAL A 37 26.96 -26.59 39.82
CA VAL A 37 27.09 -26.66 38.36
C VAL A 37 26.74 -25.30 37.78
N SER A 38 27.69 -24.65 37.13
CA SER A 38 27.53 -23.34 36.50
C SER A 38 27.47 -23.50 34.98
N PHE A 39 26.52 -22.81 34.35
CA PHE A 39 26.35 -22.71 32.90
C PHE A 39 26.59 -21.24 32.47
N PRO A 40 27.82 -20.85 32.12
CA PRO A 40 28.16 -19.46 31.80
C PRO A 40 27.32 -18.86 30.67
N GLU A 41 27.03 -19.68 29.65
CA GLU A 41 26.28 -19.31 28.44
C GLU A 41 24.75 -19.32 28.66
N VAL A 42 24.25 -19.82 29.79
CA VAL A 42 22.81 -19.75 30.12
C VAL A 42 22.63 -18.64 31.14
N GLN A 43 22.06 -17.50 30.74
CA GLN A 43 21.97 -16.33 31.61
C GLN A 43 20.52 -15.91 31.87
N ASP A 44 20.27 -15.36 33.05
CA ASP A 44 19.02 -14.72 33.41
C ASP A 44 18.87 -13.33 32.73
N PRO A 45 17.72 -12.65 32.85
CA PRO A 45 17.53 -11.30 32.29
C PRO A 45 18.51 -10.23 32.81
N ASN A 46 19.18 -10.48 33.94
CA ASN A 46 20.17 -9.58 34.53
C ASN A 46 21.60 -9.85 34.04
N GLY A 47 21.79 -10.89 33.21
CA GLY A 47 23.10 -11.32 32.71
C GLY A 47 23.86 -12.23 33.68
N SER A 48 23.20 -12.78 34.70
CA SER A 48 23.82 -13.72 35.63
C SER A 48 23.73 -15.14 35.08
N SER A 49 24.84 -15.86 35.07
CA SER A 49 24.90 -17.28 34.66
C SER A 49 24.06 -18.17 35.56
N LEU A 50 23.46 -19.20 34.95
CA LEU A 50 22.65 -20.18 35.64
C LEU A 50 23.55 -21.08 36.49
N VAL A 51 23.26 -21.12 37.79
CA VAL A 51 23.96 -21.98 38.75
C VAL A 51 22.96 -22.91 39.42
N ILE A 52 23.26 -24.21 39.39
CA ILE A 52 22.47 -25.26 40.03
C ILE A 52 23.28 -25.85 41.17
N THR A 53 22.76 -25.72 42.40
CA THR A 53 23.38 -26.32 43.59
C THR A 53 22.62 -27.56 44.03
N MET A 54 23.37 -28.59 44.44
CA MET A 54 22.85 -29.84 44.99
C MET A 54 23.68 -30.23 46.20
N ASP A 55 23.06 -30.23 47.38
CA ASP A 55 23.74 -30.48 48.64
C ASP A 55 23.49 -31.89 49.18
N ASN A 56 24.49 -32.43 49.87
CA ASN A 56 24.45 -33.68 50.62
C ASN A 56 24.06 -34.93 49.81
N ILE A 57 24.57 -35.05 48.58
CA ILE A 57 24.36 -36.22 47.73
C ILE A 57 25.11 -37.41 48.33
N SER A 58 24.38 -38.43 48.77
CA SER A 58 24.94 -39.60 49.45
C SER A 58 25.73 -40.49 48.49
N SER A 59 26.63 -41.31 49.03
CA SER A 59 27.34 -42.33 48.25
C SER A 59 26.35 -43.29 47.58
N GLY A 60 26.50 -43.48 46.26
CA GLY A 60 25.62 -44.30 45.43
C GLY A 60 24.27 -43.67 45.07
N GLU A 61 24.01 -42.43 45.50
CA GLU A 61 22.75 -41.74 45.23
C GLU A 61 22.74 -41.11 43.83
N SER A 62 21.57 -41.18 43.18
CA SER A 62 21.27 -40.47 41.93
C SER A 62 20.21 -39.41 42.19
N ILE A 63 20.49 -38.17 41.84
CA ILE A 63 19.57 -37.02 41.97
C ILE A 63 19.39 -36.39 40.60
N SER A 64 18.17 -35.94 40.31
CA SER A 64 17.86 -35.15 39.12
C SER A 64 17.21 -33.84 39.55
N ASN A 65 17.62 -32.74 38.93
CA ASN A 65 16.99 -31.43 39.07
C ASN A 65 16.62 -30.89 37.70
N ALA A 66 15.51 -30.18 37.61
CA ALA A 66 15.02 -29.55 36.39
C ALA A 66 14.78 -28.07 36.68
N VAL A 67 15.49 -27.21 35.96
CA VAL A 67 15.37 -25.76 36.11
C VAL A 67 14.63 -25.20 34.90
N SER A 68 13.60 -24.39 35.17
CA SER A 68 12.88 -23.67 34.14
C SER A 68 13.80 -22.71 33.41
N LEU A 69 13.77 -22.74 32.08
CA LEU A 69 14.50 -21.81 31.23
C LEU A 69 13.68 -20.59 30.83
N ALA A 70 12.45 -20.44 31.35
CA ALA A 70 11.65 -19.23 31.08
C ALA A 70 12.47 -17.97 31.40
N ASP A 71 12.43 -16.99 30.48
CA ASP A 71 13.14 -15.71 30.54
C ASP A 71 14.67 -15.79 30.49
N HIS A 72 15.26 -16.98 30.36
CA HIS A 72 16.70 -17.13 30.19
C HIS A 72 17.11 -16.90 28.73
N ARG A 73 18.38 -16.55 28.55
CA ARG A 73 19.06 -16.53 27.25
C ARG A 73 20.12 -17.63 27.22
N ILE A 74 20.15 -18.37 26.13
CA ILE A 74 21.20 -19.35 25.86
C ILE A 74 22.07 -18.75 24.76
N TYR A 75 23.30 -18.38 25.11
CA TYR A 75 24.29 -17.84 24.19
C TYR A 75 24.97 -18.98 23.43
N ALA A 76 25.43 -18.67 22.22
CA ALA A 76 26.10 -19.64 21.36
C ALA A 76 27.43 -20.12 21.96
N GLY A 77 28.11 -19.29 22.76
CA GLY A 77 29.41 -19.65 23.33
C GLY A 77 30.51 -19.76 22.27
N ALA A 78 31.66 -20.29 22.66
CA ALA A 78 32.72 -20.60 21.71
C ALA A 78 32.31 -21.82 20.87
N ASP A 79 32.57 -21.79 19.56
CA ASP A 79 32.31 -22.90 18.63
C ASP A 79 30.85 -23.43 18.61
N ASN A 80 29.89 -22.62 19.04
CA ASN A 80 28.47 -22.99 19.19
C ASN A 80 28.22 -24.11 20.23
N GLU A 81 29.07 -24.19 21.26
CA GLU A 81 28.97 -25.14 22.36
C GLU A 81 28.52 -24.45 23.67
N ILE A 82 27.74 -25.16 24.48
CA ILE A 82 27.35 -24.72 25.82
C ILE A 82 28.27 -25.44 26.80
N ASP A 83 29.17 -24.67 27.42
CA ASP A 83 30.07 -25.19 28.43
C ASP A 83 29.37 -25.23 29.81
N PHE A 84 29.86 -26.11 30.68
CA PHE A 84 29.47 -26.12 32.08
C PHE A 84 30.65 -26.49 32.97
N GLU A 85 30.70 -25.86 34.14
CA GLU A 85 31.71 -26.13 35.16
C GLU A 85 31.06 -26.81 36.37
N ILE A 86 31.68 -27.91 36.83
CA ILE A 86 31.23 -28.65 38.02
C ILE A 86 32.25 -28.46 39.13
N THR A 87 31.83 -27.80 40.21
CA THR A 87 32.60 -27.73 41.45
C THR A 87 32.07 -28.74 42.46
N VAL A 88 32.95 -29.61 42.93
CA VAL A 88 32.63 -30.65 43.92
C VAL A 88 33.28 -30.30 45.25
N SER A 89 32.51 -30.33 46.34
CA SER A 89 33.04 -30.20 47.69
C SER A 89 32.57 -31.35 48.58
N THR A 90 33.42 -31.75 49.53
CA THR A 90 33.08 -32.75 50.55
C THR A 90 33.67 -32.31 51.88
N ASN A 91 32.95 -32.60 52.97
CA ASN A 91 33.44 -32.41 54.33
C ASN A 91 34.15 -33.66 54.88
N SER A 92 34.33 -34.70 54.05
CA SER A 92 35.03 -35.91 54.45
C SER A 92 36.54 -35.74 54.41
N SER A 93 37.22 -36.33 55.39
CA SER A 93 38.69 -36.41 55.43
C SER A 93 39.24 -37.67 54.76
N SER A 94 38.36 -38.57 54.29
CA SER A 94 38.73 -39.75 53.50
C SER A 94 38.82 -39.39 52.01
N VAL A 95 39.96 -39.72 51.38
CA VAL A 95 40.17 -39.60 49.94
C VAL A 95 40.26 -41.00 49.37
N GLN A 96 39.13 -41.60 49.01
CA GLN A 96 39.11 -42.75 48.12
C GLN A 96 38.24 -42.45 46.91
N GLY A 97 38.70 -42.97 45.77
CA GLY A 97 38.18 -42.60 44.46
C GLY A 97 36.83 -43.24 44.15
N GLY A 98 36.10 -42.55 43.30
CA GLY A 98 34.88 -42.99 42.61
C GLY A 98 34.53 -41.95 41.56
N ASP A 99 33.67 -42.32 40.62
CA ASP A 99 33.30 -41.45 39.51
C ASP A 99 32.00 -40.70 39.82
N ILE A 100 31.93 -39.43 39.44
CA ILE A 100 30.69 -38.67 39.41
C ILE A 100 30.22 -38.69 37.97
N THR A 101 29.03 -39.24 37.72
CA THR A 101 28.43 -39.26 36.38
C THR A 101 27.40 -38.15 36.29
N THR A 102 27.47 -37.38 35.21
CA THR A 102 26.56 -36.25 34.95
C THR A 102 25.84 -36.46 33.63
N GLU A 103 24.55 -36.19 33.63
CA GLU A 103 23.73 -36.15 32.42
C GLU A 103 23.03 -34.79 32.37
N VAL A 104 23.28 -34.05 31.29
CA VAL A 104 22.69 -32.74 31.04
C VAL A 104 21.81 -32.86 29.80
N GLY A 105 20.59 -32.35 29.91
CA GLY A 105 19.63 -32.37 28.81
C GLY A 105 18.73 -31.15 28.79
N PHE A 106 18.18 -30.87 27.62
CA PHE A 106 17.21 -29.80 27.40
C PHE A 106 15.88 -30.40 26.95
N ASP A 107 14.80 -30.01 27.62
CA ASP A 107 13.46 -30.50 27.31
C ASP A 107 12.50 -29.36 26.97
N ASN A 108 11.61 -29.61 26.00
CA ASN A 108 10.47 -28.76 25.65
C ASN A 108 10.83 -27.27 25.45
N LEU A 109 11.95 -27.01 24.78
CA LEU A 109 12.45 -25.67 24.53
C LEU A 109 11.43 -24.81 23.78
N GLY A 110 11.05 -23.68 24.39
CA GLY A 110 10.24 -22.66 23.78
C GLY A 110 11.08 -21.42 23.50
N ILE A 111 11.24 -21.07 22.22
CA ILE A 111 12.03 -19.91 21.79
C ILE A 111 11.09 -18.71 21.56
N SER A 112 11.40 -17.58 22.20
CA SER A 112 10.68 -16.31 22.02
C SER A 112 11.40 -15.36 21.08
N ARG A 113 12.74 -15.36 21.11
CA ARG A 113 13.59 -14.52 20.26
C ARG A 113 14.90 -15.23 19.93
N ALA A 114 15.50 -14.88 18.81
CA ALA A 114 16.85 -15.30 18.45
C ALA A 114 17.60 -14.10 17.88
N GLU A 115 18.85 -13.92 18.31
CA GLU A 115 19.75 -12.90 17.82
C GLU A 115 20.94 -13.59 17.15
N GLY A 116 21.20 -13.26 15.88
CA GLY A 116 22.23 -13.92 15.10
C GLY A 116 22.11 -13.67 13.60
N TYR A 117 22.79 -14.49 12.80
CA TYR A 117 22.79 -14.34 11.34
C TYR A 117 21.57 -15.05 10.74
N ILE A 118 20.69 -14.28 10.11
CA ILE A 118 19.50 -14.81 9.45
C ILE A 118 19.83 -15.05 7.98
N VAL A 119 19.66 -16.28 7.51
CA VAL A 119 19.96 -16.58 6.10
C VAL A 119 18.99 -15.78 5.22
N PRO A 120 19.49 -15.02 4.22
CA PRO A 120 18.62 -14.24 3.34
C PRO A 120 17.56 -15.13 2.68
N LYS A 121 16.33 -14.66 2.67
CA LYS A 121 15.22 -15.43 2.07
C LYS A 121 14.17 -14.53 1.46
N ASN A 122 13.50 -15.08 0.45
CA ASN A 122 12.32 -14.48 -0.15
C ASN A 122 11.08 -15.01 0.56
N VAL A 123 10.14 -14.13 0.86
CA VAL A 123 8.84 -14.44 1.45
C VAL A 123 7.76 -13.84 0.57
N LEU A 124 6.81 -14.67 0.12
CA LEU A 124 5.64 -14.20 -0.60
C LEU A 124 4.74 -13.42 0.38
N LEU A 125 4.34 -12.21 0.02
CA LEU A 125 3.45 -11.39 0.85
C LEU A 125 1.98 -11.73 0.64
N ASN A 126 1.68 -12.35 -0.49
CA ASN A 126 0.35 -12.77 -0.89
C ASN A 126 0.24 -14.29 -0.88
N ALA A 127 -0.98 -14.80 -0.87
CA ALA A 127 -1.24 -16.23 -1.01
C ALA A 127 -0.92 -16.65 -2.45
N ASP A 128 -0.04 -17.65 -2.59
CA ASP A 128 0.14 -18.38 -3.85
C ASP A 128 -1.03 -19.36 -4.00
N ALA A 129 -2.03 -18.97 -4.78
CA ALA A 129 -3.28 -19.72 -4.94
C ALA A 129 -3.12 -20.92 -5.87
N THR A 130 -2.14 -20.90 -6.76
CA THR A 130 -1.89 -21.95 -7.75
C THR A 130 -0.87 -22.99 -7.27
N GLY A 131 -0.03 -22.63 -6.29
CA GLY A 131 1.01 -23.46 -5.71
C GLY A 131 2.24 -23.61 -6.60
N ASP A 132 2.45 -22.69 -7.55
CA ASP A 132 3.59 -22.71 -8.48
C ASP A 132 4.80 -21.92 -7.96
N GLY A 133 4.67 -21.22 -6.84
CA GLY A 133 5.69 -20.37 -6.24
C GLY A 133 5.78 -18.99 -6.87
N GLU A 134 4.82 -18.62 -7.71
CA GLU A 134 4.68 -17.32 -8.37
C GLU A 134 3.46 -16.56 -7.83
N LEU A 135 3.42 -15.25 -8.06
CA LEU A 135 2.34 -14.35 -7.70
C LEU A 135 2.01 -13.50 -8.92
N ASP A 136 0.83 -13.72 -9.50
CA ASP A 136 0.33 -12.93 -10.62
C ASP A 136 -0.61 -11.82 -10.14
N VAL A 137 -0.25 -10.57 -10.45
CA VAL A 137 -1.07 -9.41 -10.08
C VAL A 137 -2.48 -9.43 -10.70
N PHE A 138 -2.68 -10.16 -11.80
CA PHE A 138 -3.99 -10.29 -12.47
C PHE A 138 -4.75 -11.56 -12.08
N ASN A 139 -4.24 -12.37 -11.16
CA ASN A 139 -5.00 -13.45 -10.53
C ASN A 139 -5.73 -12.93 -9.29
N ASP A 140 -7.07 -12.90 -9.34
CA ASP A 140 -7.92 -12.38 -8.26
C ASP A 140 -7.81 -13.16 -6.93
N ASN A 141 -7.24 -14.37 -6.94
CA ASN A 141 -7.00 -15.16 -5.73
C ASN A 141 -5.61 -14.92 -5.12
N GLU A 142 -4.73 -14.21 -5.82
CA GLU A 142 -3.36 -13.90 -5.39
C GLU A 142 -3.21 -12.41 -5.08
N ALA A 143 -3.77 -11.54 -5.93
CA ALA A 143 -3.69 -10.11 -5.74
C ALA A 143 -4.62 -9.58 -4.65
N GLU A 144 -4.10 -8.66 -3.84
CA GLU A 144 -4.94 -7.81 -3.00
C GLU A 144 -5.52 -6.69 -3.86
N ILE A 145 -6.83 -6.45 -3.77
CA ILE A 145 -7.55 -5.48 -4.61
C ILE A 145 -8.16 -4.38 -3.73
N THR A 146 -7.79 -3.14 -4.02
CA THR A 146 -8.33 -1.94 -3.39
C THR A 146 -9.08 -1.13 -4.44
N ASN A 147 -10.36 -0.85 -4.20
CA ASN A 147 -11.15 0.03 -5.05
C ASN A 147 -10.91 1.49 -4.67
N ILE A 148 -10.85 2.39 -5.66
CA ILE A 148 -10.75 3.83 -5.41
C ILE A 148 -12.12 4.47 -5.61
N ASP A 149 -12.77 4.82 -4.51
CA ASP A 149 -14.06 5.49 -4.53
C ASP A 149 -13.97 6.86 -5.23
N GLY A 150 -14.95 7.18 -6.07
CA GLY A 150 -15.08 8.47 -6.74
C GLY A 150 -14.26 8.65 -8.02
N ILE A 151 -13.22 7.84 -8.28
CA ILE A 151 -12.52 7.87 -9.57
C ILE A 151 -13.37 7.26 -10.68
N SER A 152 -14.16 6.22 -10.41
CA SER A 152 -15.00 5.55 -11.43
C SER A 152 -15.86 6.55 -12.19
N ASP A 153 -16.60 7.37 -11.44
CA ASP A 153 -17.56 8.31 -11.99
C ASP A 153 -16.85 9.43 -12.77
N ILE A 154 -15.68 9.83 -12.30
CA ILE A 154 -14.82 10.79 -13.01
C ILE A 154 -14.26 10.18 -14.29
N SER A 155 -13.79 8.93 -14.24
CA SER A 155 -13.10 8.24 -15.35
C SER A 155 -14.02 7.88 -16.51
N ASP A 156 -15.32 7.75 -16.25
CA ASP A 156 -16.33 7.46 -17.28
C ASP A 156 -16.64 8.69 -18.14
N HIS A 157 -16.50 9.88 -17.55
CA HIS A 157 -16.89 11.13 -18.20
C HIS A 157 -15.72 12.04 -18.54
N ILE A 158 -14.60 11.96 -17.82
CA ILE A 158 -13.45 12.87 -17.95
C ILE A 158 -12.21 12.14 -18.46
N SER A 159 -11.55 12.75 -19.45
CA SER A 159 -10.21 12.37 -19.90
C SER A 159 -9.21 13.52 -19.79
N ASP A 160 -7.92 13.19 -19.81
CA ASP A 160 -6.80 14.15 -19.94
C ASP A 160 -6.63 15.16 -18.79
N ILE A 161 -6.97 14.76 -17.56
CA ILE A 161 -6.59 15.46 -16.33
C ILE A 161 -5.20 15.00 -15.88
N THR A 162 -4.39 15.94 -15.40
CA THR A 162 -3.10 15.64 -14.76
C THR A 162 -3.13 16.03 -13.28
N PHE A 163 -3.03 15.05 -12.38
CA PHE A 163 -2.93 15.31 -10.94
C PHE A 163 -1.55 15.86 -10.57
N SER A 164 -1.55 16.83 -9.66
CA SER A 164 -0.34 17.45 -9.13
C SER A 164 0.00 16.88 -7.77
N ASN A 165 1.15 16.20 -7.70
CA ASN A 165 1.69 15.57 -6.50
C ASN A 165 0.76 14.55 -5.81
N PRO A 166 0.17 13.58 -6.54
CA PRO A 166 -0.58 12.52 -5.88
C PRO A 166 0.34 11.64 -5.05
N ILE A 167 -0.15 11.23 -3.87
CA ILE A 167 0.61 10.45 -2.89
C ILE A 167 0.00 9.06 -2.77
N LEU A 168 0.82 8.04 -2.96
CA LEU A 168 0.51 6.69 -2.55
C LEU A 168 1.41 6.31 -1.39
N GLY A 169 0.82 5.85 -0.30
CA GLY A 169 1.55 5.39 0.88
C GLY A 169 1.39 3.89 1.08
N THR A 170 2.43 3.23 1.58
CA THR A 170 2.28 1.95 2.28
C THR A 170 2.44 2.21 3.77
N LEU A 171 1.50 1.75 4.58
CA LEU A 171 1.61 1.69 6.03
C LEU A 171 1.90 0.24 6.41
N TYR A 172 2.71 -0.01 7.44
CA TYR A 172 2.93 -1.36 7.91
C TYR A 172 3.16 -1.38 9.41
N ASN A 173 2.86 -2.53 10.02
CA ASN A 173 3.25 -2.85 11.40
C ASN A 173 4.13 -4.10 11.38
N SER A 174 5.37 -3.99 11.85
CA SER A 174 6.38 -5.06 11.75
C SER A 174 7.16 -5.23 13.06
N ASN A 175 7.60 -6.45 13.38
CA ASN A 175 8.55 -6.70 14.48
C ASN A 175 9.88 -7.32 13.99
N LEU A 176 10.26 -7.04 12.74
CA LEU A 176 11.49 -7.56 12.15
C LEU A 176 12.71 -6.74 12.60
N GLY A 177 13.61 -7.36 13.36
CA GLY A 177 14.90 -6.79 13.72
C GLY A 177 16.00 -7.04 12.67
N VAL A 178 15.61 -7.11 11.39
CA VAL A 178 16.53 -7.23 10.23
C VAL A 178 16.02 -6.43 9.05
N ASN A 179 16.95 -5.98 8.21
CA ASN A 179 16.61 -5.22 7.01
C ASN A 179 15.74 -6.06 6.08
N THR A 180 14.66 -5.48 5.58
CA THR A 180 13.73 -6.16 4.68
C THR A 180 13.37 -5.22 3.54
N THR A 181 13.54 -5.69 2.31
CA THR A 181 13.15 -4.95 1.10
C THR A 181 12.00 -5.65 0.43
N ILE A 182 10.92 -4.93 0.18
CA ILE A 182 9.75 -5.42 -0.55
C ILE A 182 9.92 -5.04 -2.01
N TYR A 183 9.68 -6.00 -2.88
CA TYR A 183 9.48 -5.81 -4.31
C TYR A 183 8.02 -6.09 -4.61
N ALA A 184 7.32 -5.15 -5.22
CA ALA A 184 5.88 -5.26 -5.44
C ALA A 184 5.49 -4.84 -6.85
N VAL A 185 4.45 -5.49 -7.37
CA VAL A 185 3.72 -5.02 -8.55
C VAL A 185 2.46 -4.31 -8.04
N ILE A 186 2.38 -3.01 -8.30
CA ILE A 186 1.21 -2.18 -7.98
C ILE A 186 0.58 -1.76 -9.31
N ALA A 187 -0.53 -2.41 -9.67
CA ALA A 187 -1.19 -2.22 -10.95
C ALA A 187 -2.55 -1.54 -10.77
N GLY A 188 -2.73 -0.38 -11.38
CA GLY A 188 -4.02 0.28 -11.54
C GLY A 188 -4.76 -0.25 -12.77
N THR A 189 -6.08 -0.37 -12.70
CA THR A 189 -6.94 -0.73 -13.85
C THR A 189 -7.73 0.49 -14.30
N LYS A 190 -7.60 0.89 -15.58
CA LYS A 190 -8.40 1.98 -16.16
C LYS A 190 -9.84 1.53 -16.45
N SER A 191 -10.74 2.47 -16.72
CA SER A 191 -12.15 2.18 -17.10
C SER A 191 -12.27 1.30 -18.35
N ASN A 192 -11.32 1.38 -19.29
CA ASN A 192 -11.27 0.53 -20.49
C ASN A 192 -10.65 -0.86 -20.26
N GLY A 193 -10.19 -1.16 -19.04
CA GLY A 193 -9.54 -2.42 -18.66
C GLY A 193 -8.02 -2.47 -18.86
N ASP A 194 -7.41 -1.42 -19.43
CA ASP A 194 -5.96 -1.39 -19.60
C ASP A 194 -5.24 -1.18 -18.27
N PRO A 195 -4.10 -1.85 -18.03
CA PRO A 195 -3.34 -1.66 -16.81
C PRO A 195 -2.39 -0.45 -16.89
N VAL A 196 -2.14 0.16 -15.74
CA VAL A 196 -1.08 1.14 -15.50
C VAL A 196 -0.29 0.70 -14.26
N TYR A 197 1.03 0.87 -14.25
CA TYR A 197 1.89 0.36 -13.17
C TYR A 197 2.58 1.50 -12.44
N LEU A 198 2.70 1.35 -11.12
CA LEU A 198 3.54 2.21 -10.31
C LEU A 198 5.00 1.75 -10.43
N SER A 199 5.90 2.69 -10.67
CA SER A 199 7.34 2.45 -10.75
C SER A 199 8.09 3.59 -10.09
N GLY A 200 9.24 3.27 -9.48
CA GLY A 200 10.16 4.30 -8.98
C GLY A 200 10.82 5.08 -10.11
N ASP A 201 11.04 6.37 -9.90
CA ASP A 201 11.74 7.21 -10.87
C ASP A 201 13.23 6.87 -10.95
N GLU A 202 13.88 7.26 -12.05
CA GLU A 202 15.32 7.06 -12.22
C GLU A 202 16.12 7.70 -11.07
N ASN A 203 17.04 6.96 -10.46
CA ASN A 203 17.84 7.35 -9.29
C ASN A 203 17.04 7.55 -7.99
N SER A 204 15.76 7.17 -7.96
CA SER A 204 15.00 7.10 -6.71
C SER A 204 15.37 5.85 -5.90
N PRO A 205 15.18 5.86 -4.56
CA PRO A 205 15.33 4.65 -3.74
C PRO A 205 14.35 3.53 -4.12
N TYR A 206 13.31 3.86 -4.90
CA TYR A 206 12.23 2.95 -5.28
C TYR A 206 12.41 2.34 -6.68
N GLN A 207 13.42 2.78 -7.43
CA GLN A 207 13.75 2.23 -8.74
C GLN A 207 14.18 0.77 -8.65
N VAL A 208 13.68 -0.07 -9.55
CA VAL A 208 14.05 -1.49 -9.65
C VAL A 208 14.83 -1.73 -10.94
N THR A 209 15.87 -2.55 -10.84
CA THR A 209 16.64 -3.05 -11.99
C THR A 209 16.29 -4.52 -12.26
N ALA A 210 16.47 -5.01 -13.49
CA ALA A 210 16.02 -6.34 -13.91
C ALA A 210 16.68 -7.47 -13.09
N SER A 211 17.93 -7.28 -12.67
CA SER A 211 18.63 -8.23 -11.80
C SER A 211 18.06 -8.31 -10.39
N GLU A 212 17.31 -7.29 -9.96
CA GLU A 212 16.71 -7.26 -8.63
C GLU A 212 15.33 -7.90 -8.60
N ILE A 213 14.63 -8.05 -9.73
CA ILE A 213 13.25 -8.53 -9.76
C ILE A 213 13.19 -9.99 -9.26
N PRO A 214 12.39 -10.30 -8.23
CA PRO A 214 12.14 -11.67 -7.82
C PRO A 214 11.42 -12.46 -8.93
N ASN A 215 11.92 -13.65 -9.28
CA ASN A 215 11.30 -14.53 -10.27
C ASN A 215 9.84 -14.90 -9.95
N ALA A 216 9.45 -14.82 -8.67
CA ALA A 216 8.10 -15.10 -8.22
C ALA A 216 7.09 -14.01 -8.60
N LEU A 217 7.51 -12.84 -9.08
CA LEU A 217 6.56 -11.79 -9.51
C LEU A 217 6.24 -11.93 -10.99
N THR A 218 4.96 -12.10 -11.30
CA THR A 218 4.48 -12.22 -12.67
C THR A 218 3.33 -11.26 -12.98
N VAL A 219 3.16 -11.00 -14.27
CA VAL A 219 2.14 -10.14 -14.85
C VAL A 219 1.52 -10.90 -16.02
N ASN A 220 0.28 -11.37 -15.87
CA ASN A 220 -0.41 -12.20 -16.88
C ASN A 220 0.40 -13.44 -17.28
N GLY A 221 0.98 -14.14 -16.29
CA GLY A 221 1.78 -15.35 -16.46
C GLY A 221 3.16 -15.14 -17.09
N ALA A 222 3.61 -13.90 -17.27
CA ALA A 222 4.97 -13.58 -17.71
C ALA A 222 5.77 -12.93 -16.57
N PRO A 223 7.11 -13.10 -16.50
CA PRO A 223 7.93 -12.41 -15.50
C PRO A 223 7.75 -10.90 -15.55
N ALA A 224 7.63 -10.26 -14.38
CA ALA A 224 7.49 -8.81 -14.29
C ALA A 224 8.75 -8.07 -14.81
N THR A 225 8.57 -6.86 -15.33
CA THR A 225 9.66 -5.99 -15.84
C THR A 225 9.99 -4.84 -14.89
N GLU A 226 11.09 -4.12 -15.16
CA GLU A 226 11.55 -2.99 -14.34
C GLU A 226 10.50 -1.88 -14.23
N GLU A 227 9.73 -1.66 -15.29
CA GLU A 227 8.66 -0.65 -15.36
C GLU A 227 7.37 -1.07 -14.63
N GLN A 228 7.29 -2.33 -14.17
CA GLN A 228 6.12 -2.91 -13.51
C GLN A 228 6.34 -3.14 -12.02
N VAL A 229 7.58 -3.03 -11.55
CA VAL A 229 7.96 -3.36 -10.17
C VAL A 229 8.49 -2.11 -9.49
N ILE A 230 8.03 -1.90 -8.26
CA ILE A 230 8.58 -0.91 -7.34
C ILE A 230 9.21 -1.62 -6.15
N LYS A 231 10.28 -1.04 -5.57
CA LYS A 231 10.85 -1.53 -4.32
C LYS A 231 10.74 -0.51 -3.21
N PHE A 232 10.66 -0.98 -1.98
CA PHE A 232 10.70 -0.12 -0.78
C PHE A 232 11.20 -0.94 0.42
N SER A 233 11.70 -0.28 1.45
CA SER A 233 12.28 -0.96 2.61
C SER A 233 11.39 -0.83 3.83
N LEU A 234 11.49 -1.82 4.72
CA LEU A 234 10.95 -1.74 6.07
C LEU A 234 12.04 -1.26 7.01
N ASP A 235 11.63 -0.45 7.98
CA ASP A 235 12.49 -0.02 9.07
C ASP A 235 12.85 -1.24 9.94
N VAL A 236 14.11 -1.26 10.41
CA VAL A 236 14.61 -2.31 11.29
C VAL A 236 14.18 -1.98 12.71
N VAL A 237 13.51 -2.94 13.36
CA VAL A 237 13.08 -2.79 14.74
C VAL A 237 14.25 -3.12 15.68
N ASP A 238 14.74 -2.12 16.42
CA ASP A 238 15.93 -2.27 17.29
C ASP A 238 15.70 -3.26 18.44
N ASN A 239 14.49 -3.29 19.01
CA ASN A 239 14.14 -4.20 20.11
C ASN A 239 12.80 -4.90 19.85
N PRO A 240 12.78 -5.90 18.95
CA PRO A 240 11.55 -6.52 18.48
C PRO A 240 10.83 -7.27 19.60
N SER A 241 9.50 -7.23 19.58
CA SER A 241 8.62 -7.88 20.55
C SER A 241 7.70 -8.88 19.85
N PRO A 242 7.49 -10.08 20.42
CA PRO A 242 6.56 -11.07 19.86
C PRO A 242 5.08 -10.66 19.98
N SER A 243 4.76 -9.64 20.78
CA SER A 243 3.39 -9.18 21.01
C SER A 243 3.08 -7.80 20.45
N GLN A 244 4.10 -7.07 19.99
CA GLN A 244 3.99 -5.69 19.51
C GLN A 244 4.95 -5.48 18.33
N GLY A 245 4.44 -4.94 17.23
CA GLY A 245 5.26 -4.41 16.15
C GLY A 245 5.43 -2.89 16.29
N GLU A 246 6.24 -2.34 15.40
CA GLU A 246 6.42 -0.91 15.19
C GLU A 246 5.76 -0.50 13.87
N GLU A 247 5.06 0.64 13.91
CA GLU A 247 4.43 1.21 12.72
C GLU A 247 5.48 1.95 11.88
N GLY A 248 5.43 1.74 10.58
CA GLY A 248 6.26 2.44 9.61
C GLY A 248 5.48 2.78 8.35
N SER A 249 6.09 3.58 7.48
CA SER A 249 5.48 3.97 6.23
C SER A 249 6.49 4.20 5.11
N ASN A 250 6.04 4.03 3.86
CA ASN A 250 6.76 4.47 2.67
C ASN A 250 5.83 5.39 1.88
N GLU A 251 6.36 6.51 1.38
CA GLU A 251 5.62 7.50 0.61
C GLU A 251 6.15 7.57 -0.82
N PHE A 252 5.24 7.34 -1.78
CA PHE A 252 5.47 7.52 -3.20
C PHE A 252 4.78 8.80 -3.66
N ASN A 253 5.53 9.68 -4.31
CA ASN A 253 5.04 10.95 -4.82
C ASN A 253 5.79 11.33 -6.11
N ALA A 254 5.43 12.47 -6.70
CA ALA A 254 5.97 12.90 -8.00
C ALA A 254 7.48 13.22 -8.01
N SER A 255 8.16 13.19 -6.86
CA SER A 255 9.61 13.39 -6.75
C SER A 255 10.41 12.09 -6.75
N ASN A 256 9.76 10.94 -6.55
CA ASN A 256 10.43 9.66 -6.35
C ASN A 256 9.78 8.48 -7.08
N ALA A 257 8.60 8.66 -7.66
CA ALA A 257 7.88 7.65 -8.41
C ALA A 257 6.98 8.30 -9.47
N ASN A 258 6.52 7.49 -10.42
CA ASN A 258 5.65 7.91 -11.52
C ASN A 258 4.19 8.20 -11.09
N THR A 259 3.94 8.61 -9.84
CA THR A 259 2.57 8.72 -9.27
C THR A 259 1.67 9.64 -10.08
N SER A 260 2.20 10.77 -10.58
CA SER A 260 1.45 11.67 -11.45
C SER A 260 0.93 10.95 -12.70
N ALA A 261 1.77 10.18 -13.38
CA ALA A 261 1.36 9.41 -14.56
C ALA A 261 0.39 8.28 -14.18
N PHE A 262 0.64 7.58 -13.07
CA PHE A 262 -0.21 6.52 -12.57
C PHE A 262 -1.65 6.99 -12.33
N PHE A 263 -1.84 8.06 -11.55
CA PHE A 263 -3.17 8.56 -11.19
C PHE A 263 -3.83 9.42 -12.28
N SER A 264 -3.07 10.03 -13.18
CA SER A 264 -3.64 10.72 -14.36
C SER A 264 -4.29 9.76 -15.36
N ASN A 265 -4.00 8.46 -15.24
CA ASN A 265 -4.73 7.41 -15.96
C ASN A 265 -6.04 7.01 -15.27
N LEU A 266 -6.42 7.66 -14.16
CA LEU A 266 -7.67 7.45 -13.42
C LEU A 266 -7.97 5.96 -13.15
N PRO A 267 -7.09 5.24 -12.44
CA PRO A 267 -7.32 3.84 -12.13
C PRO A 267 -8.53 3.70 -11.18
N THR A 268 -9.49 2.85 -11.53
CA THR A 268 -10.70 2.59 -10.72
C THR A 268 -10.44 1.60 -9.59
N SER A 269 -9.40 0.77 -9.73
CA SER A 269 -8.91 -0.15 -8.71
C SER A 269 -7.40 -0.30 -8.79
N ILE A 270 -6.79 -0.63 -7.65
CA ILE A 270 -5.37 -0.94 -7.50
C ILE A 270 -5.25 -2.40 -7.06
N ARG A 271 -4.39 -3.15 -7.74
CA ARG A 271 -4.01 -4.52 -7.45
C ARG A 271 -2.59 -4.56 -6.90
N PHE A 272 -2.35 -5.39 -5.89
CA PHE A 272 -1.06 -5.53 -5.22
C PHE A 272 -0.66 -6.99 -5.07
N VAL A 273 0.56 -7.31 -5.50
CA VAL A 273 1.30 -8.52 -5.11
C VAL A 273 2.73 -8.15 -4.74
N GLY A 274 3.31 -8.84 -3.76
CA GLY A 274 4.66 -8.54 -3.31
C GLY A 274 5.48 -9.72 -2.82
N VAL A 275 6.81 -9.54 -2.87
CA VAL A 275 7.81 -10.45 -2.32
C VAL A 275 8.75 -9.66 -1.41
N ALA A 276 8.85 -10.07 -0.15
CA ALA A 276 9.83 -9.53 0.78
C ALA A 276 11.15 -10.30 0.70
N ARG A 277 12.25 -9.58 0.48
CA ARG A 277 13.61 -10.07 0.68
C ARG A 277 14.08 -9.72 2.08
N VAL A 278 14.10 -10.71 2.95
CA VAL A 278 14.53 -10.58 4.34
C VAL A 278 16.05 -10.72 4.43
N ASN A 279 16.68 -9.83 5.18
CA ASN A 279 18.12 -9.76 5.44
C ASN A 279 19.01 -9.70 4.18
N ASN A 280 18.62 -8.92 3.17
CA ASN A 280 19.39 -8.80 1.92
C ASN A 280 20.79 -8.18 2.09
N GLN A 281 21.10 -7.61 3.25
CA GLN A 281 22.42 -7.05 3.56
C GLN A 281 23.36 -8.08 4.20
N GLU A 282 22.86 -9.29 4.49
CA GLU A 282 23.63 -10.37 5.10
C GLU A 282 24.27 -9.96 6.43
N ILE A 283 23.50 -9.29 7.29
CA ILE A 283 23.95 -8.86 8.62
C ILE A 283 23.28 -9.66 9.73
N ALA A 284 23.86 -9.65 10.92
CA ALA A 284 23.20 -10.20 12.09
C ALA A 284 22.03 -9.29 12.52
N GLY A 285 21.01 -9.88 13.12
CA GLY A 285 19.88 -9.15 13.67
C GLY A 285 19.01 -10.03 14.56
N THR A 286 17.85 -9.51 14.95
CA THR A 286 16.95 -10.20 15.88
C THR A 286 15.66 -10.61 15.18
N ILE A 287 15.23 -11.85 15.40
CA ILE A 287 13.88 -12.33 15.06
C ILE A 287 13.16 -12.75 16.33
N VAL A 288 11.87 -12.49 16.36
CA VAL A 288 10.96 -12.91 17.44
C VAL A 288 9.89 -13.85 16.90
N ASN A 289 9.29 -14.64 17.78
CA ASN A 289 8.21 -15.56 17.46
C ASN A 289 6.96 -15.27 18.31
N PRO A 290 5.80 -14.95 17.70
CA PRO A 290 5.54 -14.88 16.26
C PRO A 290 6.15 -13.64 15.59
N VAL A 291 6.38 -13.76 14.28
CA VAL A 291 6.67 -12.61 13.41
C VAL A 291 5.38 -11.88 13.12
N ILE A 292 5.39 -10.55 13.30
CA ILE A 292 4.30 -9.64 12.98
C ILE A 292 4.73 -8.90 11.71
N PHE A 293 3.88 -8.96 10.68
CA PHE A 293 3.97 -8.14 9.49
C PHE A 293 2.55 -7.94 8.94
N ASP A 294 2.01 -6.72 9.09
CA ASP A 294 0.67 -6.31 8.63
C ASP A 294 0.80 -5.08 7.73
N PRO A 295 0.96 -5.26 6.40
CA PRO A 295 1.02 -4.16 5.45
C PRO A 295 -0.39 -3.67 5.06
N LYS A 296 -0.51 -2.36 4.79
CA LYS A 296 -1.73 -1.70 4.31
C LYS A 296 -1.38 -0.66 3.27
N LEU A 297 -2.17 -0.57 2.22
CA LEU A 297 -2.06 0.51 1.25
C LEU A 297 -2.94 1.70 1.68
N ASN A 298 -2.39 2.90 1.56
CA ASN A 298 -3.10 4.15 1.77
C ASN A 298 -2.97 5.01 0.51
N VAL A 299 -4.08 5.54 0.01
CA VAL A 299 -4.11 6.39 -1.17
C VAL A 299 -4.54 7.79 -0.74
N GLU A 300 -3.69 8.79 -0.96
CA GLU A 300 -4.04 10.20 -0.74
C GLU A 300 -3.99 10.95 -2.08
N LEU A 301 -5.17 11.25 -2.60
CA LEU A 301 -5.33 12.02 -3.82
C LEU A 301 -5.64 13.47 -3.47
N PRO A 302 -4.65 14.38 -3.55
CA PRO A 302 -4.96 15.79 -3.50
C PRO A 302 -5.80 16.15 -4.74
N PHE A 303 -6.90 16.86 -4.55
CA PHE A 303 -7.69 17.47 -5.64
C PHE A 303 -6.99 18.70 -6.23
N ASN A 304 -5.67 18.59 -6.41
CA ASN A 304 -4.83 19.55 -7.08
C ASN A 304 -4.52 18.97 -8.45
N PHE A 305 -4.97 19.61 -9.52
CA PHE A 305 -4.75 19.11 -10.87
C PHE A 305 -4.59 20.24 -11.87
N SER A 306 -4.02 19.89 -13.01
CA SER A 306 -3.97 20.74 -14.19
C SER A 306 -4.76 20.07 -15.31
N ALA A 307 -5.40 20.90 -16.14
CA ALA A 307 -6.17 20.44 -17.27
C ALA A 307 -5.80 21.30 -18.48
N ASN A 308 -5.48 20.65 -19.59
CA ASN A 308 -5.21 21.31 -20.86
C ASN A 308 -6.02 20.59 -21.93
N LYS A 309 -7.21 21.12 -22.20
CA LYS A 309 -8.22 20.52 -23.07
C LYS A 309 -8.68 19.14 -22.60
N ALA A 310 -8.81 18.97 -21.28
CA ALA A 310 -9.52 17.82 -20.74
C ALA A 310 -10.96 17.83 -21.26
N THR A 311 -11.53 16.67 -21.58
CA THR A 311 -12.89 16.60 -22.13
C THR A 311 -13.82 15.96 -21.12
N TYR A 312 -15.00 16.55 -20.95
CA TYR A 312 -16.15 15.98 -20.26
C TYR A 312 -17.31 15.83 -21.23
N GLN A 313 -17.87 14.63 -21.35
CA GLN A 313 -19.01 14.36 -22.23
C GLN A 313 -20.17 13.75 -21.44
N ASP A 314 -21.36 14.30 -21.64
CA ASP A 314 -22.60 13.77 -21.07
C ASP A 314 -23.77 13.90 -22.06
N THR A 315 -24.78 13.04 -21.93
CA THR A 315 -26.00 13.06 -22.75
C THR A 315 -27.22 13.25 -21.86
N VAL A 316 -27.98 14.32 -22.12
CA VAL A 316 -29.21 14.63 -21.40
C VAL A 316 -30.44 14.43 -22.30
N ASP A 317 -31.49 13.87 -21.72
CA ASP A 317 -32.80 13.79 -22.39
C ASP A 317 -33.42 15.19 -22.52
N ALA A 318 -33.83 15.53 -23.72
CA ALA A 318 -34.32 16.86 -24.07
C ALA A 318 -35.35 16.74 -25.19
N ASP A 319 -36.58 16.40 -24.83
CA ASP A 319 -37.66 16.29 -25.82
C ASP A 319 -38.24 17.68 -26.14
N LEU A 320 -37.98 18.14 -27.36
CA LEU A 320 -38.49 19.40 -27.87
C LEU A 320 -39.61 19.18 -28.91
N SER A 321 -40.22 17.99 -28.97
CA SER A 321 -41.29 17.66 -29.94
C SER A 321 -42.50 18.59 -29.91
N ASP A 322 -42.73 19.25 -28.78
CA ASP A 322 -43.88 20.13 -28.59
C ASP A 322 -43.71 21.51 -29.26
N LEU A 323 -42.54 21.79 -29.83
CA LEU A 323 -42.27 23.01 -30.59
C LEU A 323 -42.97 22.96 -31.97
N PRO A 324 -43.41 24.12 -32.52
CA PRO A 324 -44.14 24.15 -33.78
C PRO A 324 -43.31 23.63 -34.97
N GLU A 325 -43.92 22.79 -35.80
CA GLU A 325 -43.31 22.32 -37.04
C GLU A 325 -43.33 23.40 -38.14
N PRO A 326 -42.45 23.31 -39.16
CA PRO A 326 -42.36 24.31 -40.24
C PRO A 326 -43.64 24.49 -41.06
N ASP A 327 -44.51 23.47 -41.09
CA ASP A 327 -45.74 23.43 -41.87
C ASP A 327 -47.00 23.76 -41.05
N GLU A 328 -46.85 24.08 -39.75
CA GLU A 328 -47.94 24.56 -38.92
C GLU A 328 -48.24 26.07 -39.15
N ASP A 329 -49.47 26.48 -38.79
CA ASP A 329 -49.88 27.89 -38.78
C ASP A 329 -49.09 28.76 -37.78
N ARG A 330 -48.32 28.11 -36.89
CA ARG A 330 -47.48 28.73 -35.86
C ARG A 330 -46.01 28.45 -36.18
N LYS A 331 -45.17 29.47 -36.13
CA LYS A 331 -43.71 29.34 -36.32
C LYS A 331 -42.95 30.02 -35.20
N LEU A 332 -41.83 29.41 -34.80
CA LEU A 332 -40.83 30.07 -33.96
C LEU A 332 -40.23 31.25 -34.74
N SER A 333 -40.39 32.45 -34.21
CA SER A 333 -39.87 33.70 -34.80
C SER A 333 -38.64 34.23 -34.07
N GLU A 334 -38.44 33.81 -32.82
CA GLU A 334 -37.29 34.14 -31.99
C GLU A 334 -37.07 32.97 -31.05
N ALA A 335 -35.82 32.52 -30.89
CA ALA A 335 -35.42 31.60 -29.85
C ALA A 335 -34.04 32.02 -29.36
N THR A 336 -33.99 32.44 -28.11
CA THR A 336 -32.77 32.91 -27.45
C THR A 336 -32.68 32.29 -26.08
N ILE A 337 -31.53 31.72 -25.75
CA ILE A 337 -31.20 31.19 -24.44
C ILE A 337 -30.16 32.12 -23.83
N THR A 338 -30.52 32.77 -22.74
CA THR A 338 -29.59 33.57 -21.93
C THR A 338 -29.14 32.73 -20.75
N ILE A 339 -27.83 32.47 -20.66
CA ILE A 339 -27.19 31.70 -19.59
C ILE A 339 -26.45 32.70 -18.70
N ASN A 340 -26.96 32.92 -17.50
CA ASN A 340 -26.23 33.63 -16.45
C ASN A 340 -25.51 32.60 -15.60
N TYR A 341 -24.19 32.65 -15.51
CA TYR A 341 -23.43 31.71 -14.69
C TYR A 341 -22.68 32.38 -13.55
N THR A 342 -22.43 31.60 -12.51
CA THR A 342 -21.46 31.89 -11.46
C THR A 342 -20.59 30.65 -11.34
N ASN A 343 -19.37 30.74 -11.84
CA ASN A 343 -18.40 29.67 -11.79
C ASN A 343 -17.51 29.89 -10.56
N GLY A 344 -17.74 29.09 -9.53
CA GLY A 344 -16.89 29.00 -8.35
C GLY A 344 -15.81 27.94 -8.46
N LEU A 345 -15.64 27.28 -9.61
CA LEU A 345 -14.53 26.37 -9.88
C LEU A 345 -13.39 27.14 -10.57
N PRO A 346 -12.12 26.82 -10.28
CA PRO A 346 -10.97 27.38 -10.97
C PRO A 346 -10.74 26.68 -12.31
N LEU A 347 -11.79 26.59 -13.15
CA LEU A 347 -11.78 25.86 -14.41
C LEU A 347 -12.47 26.68 -15.49
N ASP A 348 -11.74 26.93 -16.58
CA ASP A 348 -12.29 27.49 -17.82
C ASP A 348 -13.00 26.36 -18.57
N LEU A 349 -14.31 26.51 -18.80
CA LEU A 349 -15.11 25.54 -19.52
C LEU A 349 -15.50 26.10 -20.89
N THR A 350 -15.40 25.28 -21.93
CA THR A 350 -15.96 25.58 -23.25
C THR A 350 -16.98 24.51 -23.57
N LEU A 351 -18.27 24.88 -23.54
CA LEU A 351 -19.38 24.01 -23.87
C LEU A 351 -19.60 23.98 -25.39
N ASN A 352 -19.75 22.78 -25.93
CA ASN A 352 -20.36 22.53 -27.23
C ASN A 352 -21.59 21.64 -27.01
N VAL A 353 -22.73 22.04 -27.55
CA VAL A 353 -24.00 21.35 -27.36
C VAL A 353 -24.48 20.84 -28.70
N MET A 354 -24.63 19.53 -28.85
CA MET A 354 -25.22 18.90 -30.03
C MET A 354 -26.62 18.41 -29.71
N MET A 355 -27.61 18.84 -30.48
CA MET A 355 -29.00 18.39 -30.34
C MET A 355 -29.23 17.23 -31.31
N LEU A 356 -29.78 16.12 -30.82
CA LEU A 356 -29.96 14.89 -31.59
C LEU A 356 -31.43 14.55 -31.78
N ASP A 357 -31.76 13.91 -32.90
CA ASP A 357 -33.08 13.35 -33.15
C ASP A 357 -33.26 11.96 -32.52
N ALA A 358 -34.46 11.38 -32.66
CA ALA A 358 -34.79 10.06 -32.13
C ALA A 358 -33.90 8.92 -32.64
N ASN A 359 -33.18 9.12 -33.75
CA ASN A 359 -32.27 8.14 -34.33
C ASN A 359 -30.79 8.44 -33.98
N GLY A 360 -30.53 9.46 -33.16
CA GLY A 360 -29.18 9.89 -32.78
C GLY A 360 -28.46 10.75 -33.82
N ASN A 361 -29.16 11.28 -34.83
CA ASN A 361 -28.53 12.17 -35.81
C ASN A 361 -28.54 13.62 -35.29
N VAL A 362 -27.48 14.36 -35.58
CA VAL A 362 -27.39 15.78 -35.23
C VAL A 362 -28.43 16.59 -35.99
N VAL A 363 -29.29 17.27 -35.24
CA VAL A 363 -30.31 18.21 -35.69
C VAL A 363 -29.67 19.60 -35.84
N THR A 364 -28.99 20.07 -34.80
CA THR A 364 -28.29 21.35 -34.74
C THR A 364 -27.21 21.32 -33.66
N SER A 365 -26.27 22.25 -33.68
CA SER A 365 -25.24 22.40 -32.64
C SER A 365 -25.00 23.86 -32.26
N LYS A 366 -24.55 24.08 -31.03
CA LYS A 366 -24.08 25.37 -30.53
C LYS A 366 -22.72 25.18 -29.89
N ASP A 367 -21.73 25.87 -30.44
CA ASP A 367 -20.33 25.67 -30.09
C ASP A 367 -19.77 26.89 -29.37
N ALA A 368 -18.65 26.70 -28.68
CA ALA A 368 -17.86 27.77 -28.07
C ALA A 368 -18.62 28.64 -27.04
N ILE A 369 -19.49 28.00 -26.24
CA ILE A 369 -20.09 28.65 -25.07
C ILE A 369 -19.02 28.69 -23.97
N ALA A 370 -18.36 29.85 -23.84
CA ALA A 370 -17.29 30.04 -22.86
C ALA A 370 -17.87 30.32 -21.47
N VAL A 371 -17.36 29.58 -20.48
CA VAL A 371 -17.61 29.78 -19.06
C VAL A 371 -16.26 29.98 -18.40
N ASP A 372 -15.91 31.24 -18.15
CA ASP A 372 -14.65 31.60 -17.52
C ASP A 372 -14.52 30.96 -16.13
N GLY A 373 -13.32 30.51 -15.80
CA GLY A 373 -12.94 29.98 -14.50
C GLY A 373 -12.80 31.06 -13.44
N ALA A 374 -13.03 30.67 -12.19
CA ALA A 374 -12.78 31.52 -11.04
C ALA A 374 -11.29 31.90 -10.92
N SER A 375 -10.99 33.10 -10.43
CA SER A 375 -9.61 33.50 -10.16
C SER A 375 -9.04 32.76 -8.96
N THR A 376 -7.76 32.42 -8.99
CA THR A 376 -7.08 31.66 -7.93
C THR A 376 -6.04 32.48 -7.17
N ASP A 377 -5.77 32.08 -5.92
CA ASP A 377 -4.63 32.53 -5.14
C ASP A 377 -3.33 31.76 -5.49
N ASP A 378 -2.23 32.09 -4.80
CA ASP A 378 -0.92 31.47 -5.01
C ASP A 378 -0.90 29.95 -4.69
N ASN A 379 -1.90 29.43 -3.99
CA ASN A 379 -2.05 28.00 -3.67
C ASN A 379 -3.03 27.30 -4.63
N GLY A 380 -3.47 27.98 -5.69
CA GLY A 380 -4.40 27.43 -6.69
C GLY A 380 -5.85 27.35 -6.21
N PHE A 381 -6.20 27.91 -5.06
CA PHE A 381 -7.59 27.93 -4.58
C PHE A 381 -8.34 29.14 -5.10
N VAL A 382 -9.66 29.00 -5.27
CA VAL A 382 -10.53 30.08 -5.69
C VAL A 382 -10.52 31.24 -4.68
N SER A 383 -10.23 32.45 -5.18
CA SER A 383 -10.33 33.71 -4.44
C SER A 383 -11.65 34.42 -4.74
N ASP A 384 -12.06 34.44 -6.02
CA ASP A 384 -13.26 35.13 -6.50
C ASP A 384 -13.92 34.34 -7.64
N ALA A 385 -15.23 34.11 -7.54
CA ALA A 385 -16.01 33.42 -8.56
C ALA A 385 -16.12 34.27 -9.86
N ALA A 386 -16.04 33.61 -11.00
CA ALA A 386 -16.31 34.23 -12.29
C ALA A 386 -17.81 34.31 -12.55
N GLN A 387 -18.27 35.45 -13.08
CA GLN A 387 -19.68 35.69 -13.38
C GLN A 387 -19.80 36.35 -14.74
N ASN A 388 -20.66 35.80 -15.59
CA ASN A 388 -20.95 36.39 -16.89
C ASN A 388 -22.35 35.99 -17.38
N GLU A 389 -22.80 36.68 -18.42
CA GLU A 389 -24.01 36.38 -19.16
C GLU A 389 -23.62 36.00 -20.59
N TYR A 390 -24.08 34.83 -21.03
CA TYR A 390 -23.88 34.34 -22.38
C TYR A 390 -25.23 34.21 -23.08
N GLU A 391 -25.34 34.71 -24.32
CA GLU A 391 -26.57 34.64 -25.10
C GLU A 391 -26.38 33.73 -26.32
N VAL A 392 -27.15 32.63 -26.35
CA VAL A 392 -27.22 31.70 -27.47
C VAL A 392 -28.48 32.01 -28.27
N SER A 393 -28.34 32.46 -29.51
CA SER A 393 -29.46 32.67 -30.43
C SER A 393 -29.51 31.58 -31.50
N PHE A 394 -30.73 31.23 -31.91
CA PHE A 394 -30.98 30.27 -32.98
C PHE A 394 -31.39 31.01 -34.25
N SER A 395 -30.79 30.61 -35.37
CA SER A 395 -31.17 31.04 -36.71
C SER A 395 -32.50 30.41 -37.11
N GLU A 396 -33.14 30.96 -38.14
CA GLU A 396 -34.43 30.48 -38.64
C GLU A 396 -34.41 28.99 -39.03
N ASN A 397 -33.34 28.54 -39.68
CA ASN A 397 -33.17 27.13 -40.04
C ASN A 397 -33.06 26.24 -38.79
N GLU A 398 -32.22 26.63 -37.83
CA GLU A 398 -32.06 25.86 -36.59
C GLU A 398 -33.37 25.80 -35.80
N MET A 399 -34.10 26.92 -35.69
CA MET A 399 -35.41 26.97 -35.03
C MET A 399 -36.44 26.04 -35.68
N SER A 400 -36.42 25.93 -37.01
CA SER A 400 -37.32 25.04 -37.75
C SER A 400 -37.06 23.56 -37.48
N ASP A 401 -35.82 23.22 -37.10
CA ASP A 401 -35.37 21.86 -36.84
C ASP A 401 -35.47 21.46 -35.35
N LEU A 402 -35.54 22.41 -34.41
CA LEU A 402 -35.55 22.14 -32.96
C LEU A 402 -36.62 21.14 -32.51
N HIS A 403 -37.79 21.10 -33.16
CA HIS A 403 -38.88 20.16 -32.83
C HIS A 403 -38.46 18.67 -32.97
N ARG A 404 -37.39 18.40 -33.73
CA ARG A 404 -36.86 17.05 -33.96
C ARG A 404 -35.97 16.56 -32.82
N THR A 405 -35.53 17.46 -31.94
CA THR A 405 -34.61 17.12 -30.84
C THR A 405 -35.27 16.21 -29.82
N ARG A 406 -34.55 15.16 -29.41
CA ARG A 406 -34.93 14.20 -28.36
C ARG A 406 -33.90 14.11 -27.25
N SER A 407 -32.63 14.33 -27.57
CA SER A 407 -31.54 14.38 -26.60
C SER A 407 -30.53 15.44 -26.97
N MET A 408 -29.69 15.83 -26.01
CA MET A 408 -28.57 16.73 -26.22
C MET A 408 -27.30 16.09 -25.69
N ILE A 409 -26.23 16.13 -26.49
CA ILE A 409 -24.87 15.84 -26.04
C ILE A 409 -24.22 17.15 -25.61
N MET A 410 -23.64 17.18 -24.42
CA MET A 410 -22.82 18.26 -23.90
C MET A 410 -21.36 17.84 -23.92
N ASP A 411 -20.58 18.43 -24.81
CA ASP A 411 -19.13 18.26 -24.90
C ASP A 411 -18.44 19.47 -24.29
N ILE A 412 -17.87 19.28 -23.11
CA ILE A 412 -17.21 20.33 -22.33
C ILE A 412 -15.71 20.16 -22.45
N THR A 413 -15.02 21.16 -22.99
CA THR A 413 -13.57 21.26 -22.88
C THR A 413 -13.19 22.03 -21.62
N ILE A 414 -12.36 21.43 -20.77
CA ILE A 414 -11.92 21.95 -19.48
C ILE A 414 -10.46 22.37 -19.59
N ASN A 415 -10.14 23.58 -19.14
CA ASN A 415 -8.78 24.06 -18.97
C ASN A 415 -8.61 24.65 -17.57
N THR A 416 -7.41 24.51 -16.99
CA THR A 416 -7.08 25.28 -15.80
C THR A 416 -6.61 26.69 -16.17
N PRO A 417 -6.96 27.71 -15.38
CA PRO A 417 -6.48 29.07 -15.54
C PRO A 417 -4.96 29.09 -15.71
N GLN A 418 -4.50 29.73 -16.78
CA GLN A 418 -3.08 29.90 -17.07
C GLN A 418 -2.28 28.58 -17.19
N GLN A 419 -2.98 27.44 -17.38
CA GLN A 419 -2.41 26.09 -17.44
C GLN A 419 -1.61 25.70 -16.19
N GLN A 420 -1.98 26.26 -15.04
CA GLN A 420 -1.36 25.93 -13.75
C GLN A 420 -2.16 24.85 -13.02
N SER A 421 -1.56 24.26 -11.99
CA SER A 421 -2.30 23.40 -11.07
C SER A 421 -3.26 24.25 -10.25
N VAL A 422 -4.49 23.80 -10.12
CA VAL A 422 -5.52 24.41 -9.29
C VAL A 422 -6.07 23.40 -8.30
N SER A 423 -6.68 23.91 -7.23
CA SER A 423 -7.11 23.15 -6.07
C SER A 423 -8.63 23.30 -5.90
N LEU A 424 -9.35 22.19 -5.73
CA LEU A 424 -10.80 22.22 -5.49
C LEU A 424 -11.16 22.11 -4.01
N ARG A 425 -12.19 22.83 -3.58
CA ARG A 425 -12.86 22.67 -2.29
C ARG A 425 -14.25 22.07 -2.48
N GLU A 426 -14.74 21.39 -1.46
CA GLU A 426 -16.08 20.79 -1.43
C GLU A 426 -17.21 21.78 -1.78
N ASN A 427 -17.05 23.06 -1.42
CA ASN A 427 -18.06 24.10 -1.65
C ASN A 427 -17.88 24.86 -2.96
N ASP A 428 -16.84 24.56 -3.73
CA ASP A 428 -16.64 25.18 -5.04
C ASP A 428 -17.65 24.58 -6.01
N ALA A 429 -18.47 25.43 -6.64
CA ALA A 429 -19.59 24.98 -7.47
C ALA A 429 -19.82 25.91 -8.65
N VAL A 430 -20.38 25.36 -9.72
CA VAL A 430 -20.89 26.13 -10.86
C VAL A 430 -22.41 26.22 -10.74
N SER A 431 -22.93 27.44 -10.79
CA SER A 431 -24.37 27.68 -10.85
C SER A 431 -24.74 28.31 -12.18
N PHE A 432 -25.72 27.70 -12.87
CA PHE A 432 -26.30 28.22 -14.09
C PHE A 432 -27.74 28.68 -13.84
N LYS A 433 -28.07 29.87 -14.32
CA LYS A 433 -29.44 30.38 -14.43
C LYS A 433 -29.75 30.58 -15.90
N VAL A 434 -30.59 29.68 -16.43
CA VAL A 434 -30.98 29.69 -17.83
C VAL A 434 -32.32 30.38 -17.98
N LYS A 435 -32.39 31.36 -18.88
CA LYS A 435 -33.62 32.04 -19.29
C LYS A 435 -33.84 31.81 -20.78
N VAL A 436 -34.98 31.22 -21.11
CA VAL A 436 -35.38 31.00 -22.50
C VAL A 436 -36.37 32.09 -22.90
N ARG A 437 -36.14 32.71 -24.06
CA ARG A 437 -37.08 33.60 -24.71
C ARG A 437 -37.45 33.01 -26.07
N ALA A 438 -38.72 32.67 -26.24
CA ALA A 438 -39.27 32.20 -27.50
C ALA A 438 -40.38 33.13 -27.98
N GLY A 439 -40.32 33.55 -29.24
CA GLY A 439 -41.40 34.24 -29.94
C GLY A 439 -42.11 33.27 -30.87
N ILE A 440 -43.45 33.25 -30.84
CA ILE A 440 -44.26 32.49 -31.79
C ILE A 440 -45.06 33.48 -32.62
N THR A 441 -44.93 33.39 -33.93
CA THR A 441 -45.80 34.13 -34.86
C THR A 441 -46.82 33.17 -35.44
N SER A 442 -48.09 33.58 -35.46
CA SER A 442 -49.19 32.81 -36.05
C SER A 442 -49.70 33.52 -37.30
N THR A 443 -49.92 32.77 -38.36
CA THR A 443 -50.52 33.27 -39.59
C THR A 443 -52.02 32.98 -39.53
N ILE A 444 -52.85 33.99 -39.28
CA ILE A 444 -54.31 33.84 -39.32
C ILE A 444 -54.75 33.94 -40.79
N ASN A 445 -55.20 32.82 -41.36
CA ASN A 445 -55.85 32.79 -42.67
C ASN A 445 -57.34 33.13 -42.57
#